data_AF-A0A3D3B2Z9-F1
#
_entry.id   AF-A0A3D3B2Z9-F1
#
_cell.length_a   1.000
_cell.length_b   1.000
_cell.length_c   1.000
_cell.angle_alpha   90.00
_cell.angle_beta   90.00
_cell.angle_gamma   90.00
#
_symmetry.space_group_name_H-M   'P 1'
#
loop_
_entity.id
_entity.type
_entity.pdbx_description
1 polymer ?
#
loop_
_entity_poly.entity_id
_entity_poly.type
_entity_poly.pdbx_seq_one_letter_code
_entity_poly.pdbx_strand_id
1 'polypeptide(L)'
;MAPASAEGEALPAAERSFDVLQRAAAALCRSLPETERPPLKLMSLHIWAISHGVATLFAQGDLQARKVPMSPEEILESAMLIYLKGLGILPGAKSDGAR
;
A
#
# COMPACT_ATOMS: atom_id res chain seq x y z
N MET A 1 9.78 29.79 25.28
CA MET A 1 10.12 29.93 23.85
C MET A 1 10.43 28.55 23.32
N ALA A 2 9.42 27.85 22.78
CA ALA A 2 9.61 26.53 22.15
C ALA A 2 10.13 26.73 20.72
N PRO A 3 11.04 25.89 20.20
CA PRO A 3 11.51 26.05 18.83
C PRO A 3 10.40 25.60 17.86
N ALA A 4 9.98 26.54 17.03
CA ALA A 4 9.24 26.29 15.81
C ALA A 4 10.22 25.77 14.74
N SER A 5 10.32 24.45 14.59
CA SER A 5 11.09 23.84 13.50
C SER A 5 10.45 22.50 13.10
N ALA A 6 9.50 22.51 12.16
CA ALA A 6 9.19 21.35 11.30
C ALA A 6 8.11 21.60 10.21
N GLU A 7 7.57 22.81 10.01
CA GLU A 7 6.32 22.96 9.22
C GLU A 7 6.49 23.29 7.73
N GLY A 8 7.71 23.34 7.17
CA GLY A 8 7.94 23.87 5.82
C GLY A 8 8.46 22.93 4.73
N GLU A 9 9.07 21.78 5.07
CA GLU A 9 9.97 21.08 4.13
C GLU A 9 9.57 19.63 3.79
N ALA A 10 8.55 19.09 4.45
CA ALA A 10 8.08 17.72 4.21
C ALA A 10 7.19 17.58 2.94
N LEU A 11 6.65 18.70 2.42
CA LEU A 11 5.69 18.72 1.33
C LEU A 11 6.23 18.10 0.01
N PRO A 12 7.45 18.41 -0.46
CA PRO A 12 7.91 17.92 -1.75
C PRO A 12 8.15 16.40 -1.78
N ALA A 13 8.57 15.81 -0.66
CA ALA A 13 8.91 14.38 -0.61
C ALA A 13 7.66 13.49 -0.51
N ALA A 14 6.68 13.91 0.29
CA ALA A 14 5.40 13.22 0.41
C ALA A 14 4.62 13.25 -0.91
N GLU A 15 4.55 14.41 -1.55
CA GLU A 15 3.88 14.58 -2.85
C GLU A 15 4.54 13.72 -3.94
N ARG A 16 5.88 13.76 -4.06
CA ARG A 16 6.60 12.91 -5.03
C ARG A 16 6.35 11.43 -4.79
N SER A 17 6.33 10.99 -3.53
CA SER A 17 6.04 9.60 -3.17
C SER A 17 4.60 9.22 -3.54
N PHE A 18 3.65 10.12 -3.29
CA PHE A 18 2.26 9.90 -3.68
C PHE A 18 2.08 9.82 -5.20
N ASP A 19 2.81 10.62 -5.96
CA ASP A 19 2.81 10.54 -7.43
C ASP A 19 3.39 9.24 -7.98
N VAL A 20 4.33 8.60 -7.27
CA VAL A 20 4.77 7.24 -7.58
C VAL A 20 3.59 6.27 -7.46
N LEU A 21 2.81 6.37 -6.38
CA LEU A 21 1.62 5.52 -6.19
C LEU A 21 0.57 5.75 -7.27
N GLN A 22 0.30 7.00 -7.65
CA GLN A 22 -0.68 7.30 -8.70
C GLN A 22 -0.26 6.72 -10.05
N ARG A 23 1.03 6.82 -10.41
CA ARG A 23 1.56 6.21 -11.64
C ARG A 23 1.51 4.69 -11.61
N ALA A 24 1.81 4.08 -10.46
CA ALA A 24 1.71 2.64 -10.28
C ALA A 24 0.25 2.15 -10.36
N ALA A 25 -0.68 2.83 -9.69
CA ALA A 25 -2.10 2.56 -9.76
C ALA A 25 -2.64 2.66 -11.19
N ALA A 26 -2.25 3.72 -11.92
CA ALA A 26 -2.58 3.87 -13.33
C ALA A 26 -2.06 2.70 -14.17
N ALA A 27 -0.84 2.24 -13.91
CA ALA A 27 -0.26 1.11 -14.61
C ALA A 27 -0.98 -0.21 -14.35
N LEU A 28 -1.32 -0.47 -13.09
CA LEU A 28 -2.05 -1.66 -12.67
C LEU A 28 -3.48 -1.67 -13.23
N CYS A 29 -4.20 -0.55 -13.18
CA CYS A 29 -5.57 -0.47 -13.69
C CYS A 29 -5.69 -0.71 -15.20
N ARG A 30 -4.59 -0.58 -15.97
CA ARG A 30 -4.60 -0.95 -17.40
C ARG A 30 -4.87 -2.43 -17.65
N SER A 31 -4.61 -3.32 -16.67
CA SER A 31 -4.95 -4.73 -16.79
C SER A 31 -6.42 -5.03 -16.51
N LEU A 32 -7.21 -4.04 -16.08
CA LEU A 32 -8.62 -4.19 -15.76
C LEU A 32 -9.53 -3.70 -16.90
N PRO A 33 -10.72 -4.32 -17.07
CA PRO A 33 -11.79 -3.77 -17.90
C PRO A 33 -12.13 -2.34 -17.48
N GLU A 34 -12.44 -1.46 -18.43
CA GLU A 34 -12.65 -0.03 -18.13
C GLU A 34 -13.76 0.22 -17.11
N THR A 35 -14.82 -0.60 -17.14
CA THR A 35 -15.97 -0.54 -16.23
C THR A 35 -15.65 -0.98 -14.80
N GLU A 36 -14.52 -1.65 -14.58
CA GLU A 36 -14.10 -2.19 -13.28
C GLU A 36 -12.91 -1.43 -12.68
N ARG A 37 -12.37 -0.43 -13.41
CA ARG A 37 -11.23 0.35 -12.93
C ARG A 37 -11.63 1.21 -11.72
N PRO A 38 -10.96 1.05 -10.56
CA PRO A 38 -11.19 1.95 -9.45
C PRO A 38 -10.67 3.35 -9.77
N PRO A 39 -11.19 4.41 -9.12
CA PRO A 39 -10.58 5.73 -9.20
C PRO A 39 -9.11 5.68 -8.74
N LEU A 40 -8.19 6.14 -9.58
CA LEU A 40 -6.73 5.98 -9.35
C LEU A 40 -6.26 6.58 -8.02
N LYS A 41 -6.82 7.75 -7.66
CA LYS A 41 -6.51 8.42 -6.40
C LYS A 41 -6.97 7.60 -5.20
N LEU A 42 -8.10 6.90 -5.30
CA LEU A 42 -8.62 6.06 -4.22
C LEU A 42 -7.73 4.83 -4.01
N MET A 43 -7.34 4.15 -5.09
CA MET A 43 -6.38 3.05 -5.04
C MET A 43 -5.04 3.50 -4.43
N SER A 44 -4.54 4.67 -4.83
CA SER A 44 -3.30 5.23 -4.30
C SER A 44 -3.37 5.55 -2.81
N LEU A 45 -4.51 6.09 -2.33
CA LEU A 45 -4.76 6.32 -0.91
C LEU A 45 -4.83 5.04 -0.10
N HIS A 46 -5.39 3.96 -0.64
CA HIS A 46 -5.38 2.66 0.03
C HIS A 46 -3.95 2.13 0.20
N ILE A 47 -3.16 2.14 -0.87
CA ILE A 47 -1.76 1.71 -0.82
C ILE A 47 -0.97 2.57 0.18
N TRP A 48 -1.18 3.89 0.14
CA TRP A 48 -0.57 4.81 1.11
C TRP A 48 -0.95 4.46 2.56
N ALA A 49 -2.23 4.21 2.83
CA ALA A 49 -2.71 3.83 4.16
C ALA A 49 -2.13 2.49 4.64
N ILE A 50 -2.04 1.49 3.76
CA ILE A 50 -1.43 0.19 4.05
C ILE A 50 0.05 0.37 4.40
N SER A 51 0.82 1.05 3.54
CA SER A 51 2.25 1.29 3.76
C SER A 51 2.50 2.10 5.04
N HIS A 52 1.68 3.13 5.29
CA HIS A 52 1.78 3.95 6.51
C HIS A 52 1.46 3.14 7.77
N GLY A 53 0.45 2.28 7.72
CA GLY A 53 0.10 1.37 8.82
C GLY A 53 1.25 0.43 9.17
N VAL A 54 1.84 -0.22 8.17
CA VAL A 54 3.01 -1.10 8.36
C VAL A 54 4.19 -0.30 8.94
N ALA A 55 4.54 0.83 8.34
CA ALA A 55 5.66 1.66 8.84
C ALA A 55 5.45 2.08 10.30
N THR A 56 4.23 2.49 10.67
CA THR A 56 3.89 2.92 12.04
C THR A 56 4.00 1.78 13.04
N LEU A 57 3.47 0.59 12.69
CA LEU A 57 3.52 -0.61 13.54
C LEU A 57 4.96 -1.01 13.92
N PHE A 58 5.91 -0.80 13.02
CA PHE A 58 7.31 -1.15 13.25
C PHE A 58 8.14 0.01 13.80
N ALA A 59 7.82 1.27 13.48
CA ALA A 59 8.49 2.44 14.04
C ALA A 59 8.30 2.55 15.57
N GLN A 60 7.14 2.13 16.07
CA GLN A 60 6.85 2.13 17.51
C GLN A 60 7.39 0.89 18.25
N GLY A 61 7.91 -0.10 17.52
CA GLY A 61 8.40 -1.35 18.11
C GLY A 61 7.31 -2.28 18.64
N ASP A 62 6.03 -1.95 18.46
CA ASP A 62 4.88 -2.70 19.00
C ASP A 62 4.87 -4.17 18.54
N LEU A 63 5.08 -4.43 17.25
CA LEU A 63 5.12 -5.81 16.72
C LEU A 63 6.38 -6.56 17.13
N GLN A 64 7.51 -5.86 17.21
CA GLN A 64 8.77 -6.44 17.70
C GLN A 64 8.65 -6.84 19.17
N ALA A 65 8.00 -6.01 20.00
CA ALA A 65 7.69 -6.31 21.40
C ALA A 65 6.75 -7.52 21.54
N ARG A 66 5.80 -7.70 20.60
CA ARG A 66 4.90 -8.86 20.54
C ARG A 66 5.55 -10.13 19.97
N LYS A 67 6.84 -10.09 19.60
CA LYS A 67 7.62 -11.20 19.02
C LYS A 67 6.94 -11.86 17.82
N VAL A 68 6.32 -11.04 16.96
CA VAL A 68 5.71 -11.54 15.72
C VAL A 68 6.82 -11.98 14.76
N PRO A 69 6.81 -13.22 14.24
CA PRO A 69 7.86 -13.75 13.38
C PRO A 69 7.70 -13.34 11.91
N MET A 70 7.20 -12.12 11.65
CA MET A 70 7.01 -11.59 10.30
C MET A 70 7.69 -10.24 10.16
N SER A 71 8.38 -10.03 9.04
CA SER A 71 9.03 -8.77 8.69
C SER A 71 8.01 -7.73 8.19
N PRO A 72 8.34 -6.43 8.22
CA PRO A 72 7.52 -5.39 7.60
C PRO A 72 7.23 -5.67 6.12
N GLU A 73 8.23 -6.19 5.39
CA GLU A 73 8.14 -6.52 3.97
C GLU A 73 7.14 -7.66 3.74
N GLU A 74 7.20 -8.73 4.54
CA GLU A 74 6.27 -9.86 4.44
C GLU A 74 4.81 -9.41 4.68
N ILE A 75 4.60 -8.52 5.65
CA ILE A 75 3.26 -7.99 5.94
C ILE A 75 2.75 -7.11 4.80
N LEU A 76 3.60 -6.20 4.28
CA LEU A 76 3.24 -5.32 3.18
C LEU A 76 2.97 -6.12 1.90
N GLU A 77 3.83 -7.07 1.57
CA GLU A 77 3.69 -7.93 0.40
C GLU A 77 2.39 -8.73 0.47
N SER A 78 2.12 -9.37 1.61
CA SER A 78 0.88 -10.13 1.82
C SER A 78 -0.37 -9.26 1.62
N ALA A 79 -0.40 -8.06 2.21
CA ALA A 79 -1.51 -7.11 2.05
C ALA A 79 -1.70 -6.69 0.58
N MET A 80 -0.62 -6.40 -0.14
CA MET A 80 -0.67 -6.04 -1.55
C MET A 80 -1.14 -7.20 -2.43
N LEU A 81 -0.68 -8.42 -2.16
CA LEU A 81 -1.13 -9.62 -2.89
C LEU A 81 -2.64 -9.84 -2.71
N ILE A 82 -3.17 -9.72 -1.48
CA ILE A 82 -4.61 -9.84 -1.21
C ILE A 82 -5.38 -8.74 -1.94
N TYR A 83 -4.91 -7.49 -1.85
CA TYR A 83 -5.56 -6.35 -2.48
C TYR A 83 -5.63 -6.49 -4.01
N LEU A 84 -4.52 -6.83 -4.66
CA LEU A 84 -4.44 -6.99 -6.11
C LEU A 84 -5.20 -8.21 -6.63
N LYS A 85 -5.25 -9.31 -5.85
CA LYS A 85 -6.11 -10.46 -6.16
C LYS A 85 -7.59 -10.10 -6.05
N GLY A 86 -7.97 -9.33 -5.02
CA GLY A 86 -9.34 -8.84 -4.85
C GLY A 86 -9.81 -7.91 -5.97
N LEU A 87 -8.88 -7.19 -6.60
CA LEU A 87 -9.14 -6.38 -7.79
C LEU A 87 -9.13 -7.18 -9.10
N GLY A 88 -8.75 -8.47 -9.08
CA GLY A 88 -8.62 -9.28 -10.30
C GLY A 88 -7.36 -8.98 -11.13
N ILE A 89 -6.41 -8.20 -10.61
CA ILE A 89 -5.15 -7.86 -11.30
C ILE A 89 -4.18 -9.04 -11.26
N LEU A 90 -4.11 -9.71 -10.11
CA LEU A 90 -3.35 -10.94 -9.94
C LEU A 90 -4.31 -12.14 -9.98
N PRO A 91 -3.89 -13.29 -10.53
CA PRO A 91 -4.68 -14.50 -10.44
C PRO A 91 -4.92 -14.85 -8.97
N GLY A 92 -6.16 -15.18 -8.64
CA GLY A 92 -6.47 -15.85 -7.38
C GLY A 92 -5.62 -17.12 -7.25
N ALA A 93 -5.31 -17.54 -6.02
CA ALA A 93 -4.75 -18.87 -5.83
C ALA A 93 -5.74 -19.85 -6.49
N LYS A 94 -5.31 -20.56 -7.54
CA LYS A 94 -6.15 -21.49 -8.29
C LYS A 94 -6.93 -22.35 -7.30
N SER A 95 -8.27 -22.31 -7.38
CA SER A 95 -9.06 -23.46 -6.99
C SER A 95 -8.76 -24.54 -8.03
N ASP A 96 -7.80 -25.42 -7.73
CA ASP A 96 -7.63 -26.63 -8.49
C ASP A 96 -8.91 -27.46 -8.36
N GLY A 97 -9.61 -27.66 -9.48
CA GLY A 97 -10.60 -28.73 -9.64
C GLY A 97 -12.01 -28.46 -9.11
N ALA A 98 -12.86 -27.89 -9.95
CA ALA A 98 -14.21 -28.38 -10.13
C ALA A 98 -14.60 -28.16 -11.60
N ARG A 99 -14.26 -29.17 -12.41
CA ARG A 99 -14.81 -29.39 -13.74
C ARG A 99 -16.20 -29.99 -13.59
#